data_AF-A0A7K4ILK3-F1
#
_entry.id   AF-A0A7K4ILK3-F1
#
_cell.length_a   1.000
_cell.length_b   1.000
_cell.length_c   1.000
_cell.angle_alpha   90.00
_cell.angle_beta   90.00
_cell.angle_gamma   90.00
#
_symmetry.space_group_name_H-M   'P 1'
#
loop_
_entity.id
_entity.type
_entity.pdbx_description
1 polymer ?
#
loop_
_entity_poly.entity_id
_entity_poly.type
_entity_poly.pdbx_seq_one_letter_code
_entity_poly.pdbx_strand_id
1 'polypeptide(L)' 'MKKTKTKSPLKEPLLRLPGQSIDEQIHRLFNEKLLDSILVALVFFLLASFSWIQTLSQSPLNPWIISFVAAPVIACR' A
#
# COMPACT_ATOMS: atom_id res chain seq x y z
N MET A 1 38.00 -0.92 -39.14
CA MET A 1 37.22 -0.45 -37.96
C MET A 1 37.22 -1.56 -36.90
N LYS A 2 37.88 -1.36 -35.75
CA LYS A 2 37.86 -2.32 -34.63
C LYS A 2 36.47 -2.28 -33.98
N LYS A 3 35.70 -3.37 -34.06
CA LYS A 3 34.46 -3.54 -33.28
C LYS A 3 34.84 -3.70 -31.81
N THR A 4 34.76 -2.62 -31.04
CA THR A 4 34.84 -2.66 -29.58
C THR A 4 33.61 -3.40 -29.05
N LYS A 5 33.80 -4.67 -28.73
CA LYS A 5 32.79 -5.54 -28.12
C LYS A 5 32.57 -5.06 -26.69
N THR A 6 31.64 -4.12 -26.51
CA THR A 6 31.15 -3.67 -25.20
C THR A 6 30.26 -4.75 -24.58
N LYS A 7 30.84 -5.90 -24.23
CA LYS A 7 30.18 -6.84 -23.33
C LYS A 7 30.97 -6.88 -22.02
N SER A 8 30.24 -6.65 -20.93
CA SER A 8 30.74 -6.79 -19.56
C SER A 8 31.43 -8.16 -19.41
N PRO A 9 32.60 -8.23 -18.77
CA PRO A 9 33.39 -9.46 -18.64
C PRO A 9 32.76 -10.50 -17.68
N LEU A 10 31.67 -10.16 -16.99
CA LEU A 10 30.96 -11.07 -16.10
C LEU A 10 30.06 -12.03 -16.89
N LYS A 11 30.38 -13.31 -16.79
CA LYS A 11 29.64 -14.43 -17.40
C LYS A 11 28.52 -14.97 -16.50
N GLU A 12 28.59 -14.64 -15.21
CA GLU A 12 27.62 -15.05 -14.18
C GLU A 12 26.56 -13.96 -13.98
N PRO A 13 25.31 -14.33 -13.67
CA PRO A 13 24.29 -13.37 -13.29
C PRO A 13 24.77 -12.60 -12.05
N LEU A 14 24.69 -11.27 -12.12
CA LEU A 14 25.04 -10.39 -11.01
C LEU A 14 24.18 -10.75 -9.78
N LEU A 15 24.82 -10.91 -8.62
CA LEU A 15 24.12 -11.17 -7.35
C LEU A 15 23.11 -10.07 -7.00
N ARG A 16 23.38 -8.83 -7.44
CA ARG A 16 22.48 -7.68 -7.32
C ARG A 16 22.54 -6.83 -8.58
N LEU A 17 21.39 -6.32 -9.01
CA LEU A 17 21.32 -5.39 -10.12
C LEU A 17 21.76 -3.98 -9.67
N PRO A 18 22.41 -3.19 -10.55
CA PRO A 18 22.65 -1.78 -10.25
C PRO A 18 21.31 -1.08 -10.00
N GLY A 19 21.17 -0.42 -8.85
CA GLY A 19 19.91 0.23 -8.44
C GLY A 19 19.03 -0.58 -7.49
N GLN A 20 19.26 -1.89 -7.34
CA GLN A 20 18.43 -2.76 -6.48
C GLN A 20 18.35 -2.29 -5.02
N SER A 21 19.45 -1.72 -4.47
CA SER A 21 19.45 -1.21 -3.10
C SER A 21 18.59 0.04 -2.90
N ILE A 22 18.37 0.83 -3.95
CA ILE A 22 17.49 2.00 -3.91
C ILE A 22 16.04 1.53 -3.99
N ASP A 23 15.74 0.59 -4.91
CA ASP A 23 14.40 0.03 -5.05
C ASP A 23 13.95 -0.69 -3.76
N GLU A 24 14.84 -1.48 -3.13
CA GLU A 24 14.58 -2.12 -1.84
C GLU A 24 14.30 -1.10 -0.74
N GLN A 25 15.02 0.03 -0.71
CA GLN A 25 14.78 1.09 0.28
C GLN A 25 13.44 1.80 0.05
N ILE A 26 13.08 2.07 -1.20
CA ILE A 26 11.77 2.67 -1.55
C ILE A 26 10.64 1.73 -1.12
N HIS A 27 10.74 0.44 -1.47
CA HIS A 27 9.75 -0.56 -1.06
C HIS A 27 9.64 -0.65 0.46
N ARG A 28 10.76 -0.59 1.17
CA ARG A 28 10.76 -0.63 2.63
C ARG A 28 10.04 0.58 3.24
N LEU A 29 10.31 1.79 2.76
CA LEU A 29 9.63 3.00 3.24
C LEU A 29 8.13 2.97 2.94
N PHE A 30 7.75 2.56 1.74
CA PHE A 30 6.35 2.47 1.34
C PHE A 30 5.60 1.42 2.17
N ASN A 31 6.13 0.20 2.25
CA ASN A 31 5.44 -0.90 2.91
C ASN A 31 5.47 -0.82 4.43
N GLU A 32 6.60 -0.46 5.06
CA GLU A 32 6.73 -0.53 6.52
C GLU A 32 6.22 0.72 7.26
N LYS A 33 6.15 1.89 6.62
CA LYS A 33 5.76 3.14 7.32
C LYS A 33 4.53 3.81 6.73
N LEU A 34 4.45 3.82 5.41
CA LEU A 34 3.46 4.61 4.70
C LEU A 34 2.13 3.86 4.64
N LEU A 35 2.13 2.56 4.36
CA LEU A 35 0.92 1.73 4.39
C LEU A 35 0.25 1.73 5.77
N ASP A 36 1.00 1.52 6.85
CA ASP A 36 0.44 1.49 8.21
C ASP A 36 -0.24 2.82 8.58
N SER A 37 0.42 3.94 8.29
CA SER A 37 -0.12 5.27 8.60
C SER A 37 -1.36 5.58 7.77
N ILE A 38 -1.37 5.21 6.48
CA ILE A 38 -2.53 5.39 5.60
C ILE A 38 -3.69 4.51 6.04
N LEU A 39 -3.44 3.27 6.44
CA LEU A 39 -4.47 2.33 6.86
C LEU A 39 -5.21 2.86 8.10
N VAL A 40 -4.47 3.35 9.10
CA VAL A 40 -5.05 3.98 10.29
C VAL A 40 -5.87 5.22 9.90
N ALA A 41 -5.30 6.11 9.09
CA ALA A 41 -6.00 7.31 8.64
C ALA A 41 -7.29 6.98 7.88
N LEU A 42 -7.27 5.95 7.03
CA LEU A 42 -8.41 5.47 6.26
C LEU A 42 -9.53 4.95 7.17
N VAL A 43 -9.21 4.18 8.20
CA VAL A 43 -10.20 3.69 9.18
C VAL A 43 -10.93 4.85 9.87
N PHE A 44 -10.18 5.83 10.37
CA PHE A 44 -10.78 7.00 11.01
C PHE A 44 -11.59 7.85 10.01
N PHE A 45 -11.11 7.99 8.78
CA PHE A 45 -11.82 8.70 7.72
C PHE A 45 -13.16 8.03 7.37
N LEU A 46 -13.19 6.69 7.28
CA LEU A 46 -14.42 5.93 7.04
C LEU A 46 -15.40 6.08 8.20
N LEU A 47 -14.91 6.04 9.45
CA LEU A 47 -15.70 6.27 10.65
C LEU A 47 -16.33 7.67 10.68
N ALA A 48 -15.54 8.70 10.38
CA ALA A 48 -16.01 10.08 10.33
C ALA A 48 -17.04 10.28 9.20
N SER A 49 -16.76 9.74 8.01
CA SER A 49 -17.66 9.78 6.87
C SER A 49 -18.99 9.09 7.18
N PHE A 50 -18.94 7.93 7.83
CA PHE A 50 -20.13 7.20 8.27
C PHE A 50 -20.94 8.01 9.30
N SER A 51 -20.28 8.61 10.28
CA SER A 51 -20.92 9.46 11.29
C SER A 51 -21.61 10.68 10.65
N TRP A 52 -21.00 11.29 9.63
CA TRP A 52 -21.63 12.39 8.90
C TRP A 52 -22.83 11.95 8.08
N ILE A 53 -22.72 10.85 7.34
CA ILE A 53 -23.83 10.29 6.58
C ILE A 53 -25.00 9.96 7.53
N GLN A 54 -24.72 9.36 8.68
CA GLN A 54 -25.72 9.07 9.70
C GLN A 54 -26.40 10.36 10.21
N THR A 55 -25.61 11.38 10.54
CA THR A 55 -26.11 12.66 11.06
C THR A 55 -27.01 13.36 10.03
N LEU A 56 -26.61 13.33 8.75
CA LEU A 56 -27.37 13.95 7.66
C LEU A 56 -28.66 13.18 7.35
N SER A 57 -28.65 11.85 7.42
CA SER A 57 -29.81 11.01 7.09
C SER A 57 -30.82 10.85 8.22
N GLN A 58 -30.55 11.34 9.44
CA GLN A 58 -31.38 11.19 10.65
C GLN A 58 -31.93 9.77 10.87
N SER A 59 -31.26 8.77 10.30
CA SER A 59 -31.77 7.41 10.16
C SER A 59 -31.16 6.50 11.22
N PRO A 60 -31.93 5.53 11.75
CA PRO A 60 -31.39 4.55 12.68
C PRO A 60 -30.26 3.75 12.03
N LEU A 61 -29.30 3.30 12.84
CA LEU A 61 -28.15 2.51 12.38
C LEU A 61 -28.62 1.29 11.59
N ASN A 62 -28.37 1.29 10.28
CA ASN A 62 -28.69 0.15 9.44
C ASN A 62 -27.57 -0.92 9.57
N PRO A 63 -27.88 -2.13 10.07
CA PRO A 63 -26.89 -3.19 10.31
C PRO A 63 -26.08 -3.60 9.08
N TRP A 64 -26.65 -3.41 7.89
CA TRP A 64 -26.00 -3.75 6.62
C TRP A 64 -24.82 -2.81 6.30
N ILE A 65 -24.95 -1.52 6.61
CA ILE A 65 -23.88 -0.54 6.31
C ILE A 65 -22.69 -0.76 7.25
N ILE A 66 -22.96 -1.05 8.52
CA ILE A 66 -21.93 -1.36 9.52
C ILE A 66 -21.20 -2.66 9.13
N SER A 67 -21.94 -3.68 8.68
CA SER A 67 -21.36 -4.94 8.21
C SER A 67 -20.43 -4.72 7.01
N PHE A 68 -20.81 -3.82 6.09
CA PHE A 68 -19.99 -3.51 4.91
C PHE A 68 -18.68 -2.79 5.26
N VAL A 69 -18.71 -1.90 6.26
CA VAL A 69 -17.50 -1.22 6.76
C VAL A 69 -16.61 -2.16 7.58
N ALA A 70 -17.21 -3.08 8.35
CA ALA A 70 -16.48 -4.06 9.16
C ALA A 70 -15.84 -5.18 8.32
N ALA A 71 -16.44 -5.54 7.19
CA ALA A 71 -15.95 -6.62 6.31
C ALA A 71 -14.48 -6.47 5.86
N PRO A 72 -14.02 -5.32 5.33
CA PRO A 72 -12.61 -5.16 4.95
C PRO A 72 -11.66 -5.21 6.15
N VAL A 73 -12.09 -4.78 7.34
CA VAL A 73 -11.28 -4.85 8.57
C VAL A 73 -11.06 -6.29 9.02
N ILE A 74 -12.08 -7.14 8.86
CA ILE A 74 -12.01 -8.57 9.22
C ILE A 74 -11.24 -9.36 8.17
N ALA A 75 -11.42 -9.04 6.88
CA ALA A 75 -10.77 -9.75 5.78
C ALA A 75 -9.27 -9.45 5.65
N CYS A 76 -8.80 -8.32 6.19
CA CYS A 76 -7.39 -7.93 6.18
C CYS A 76 -6.64 -8.34 7.47
N ARG A 77 -7.28 -9.12 8.35
CA ARG A 77 -6.69 -9.74 9.54
C ARG A 77 -6.15 -11.13 9.21
#